data_AF-A0A1I5A722-F1
#
_entry.id   AF-A0A1I5A722-F1
#
_cell.length_a   1.000
_cell.length_b   1.000
_cell.length_c   1.000
_cell.angle_alpha   90.00
_cell.angle_beta   90.00
_cell.angle_gamma   90.00
#
_symmetry.space_group_name_H-M   'P 1'
#
loop_
_entity.id
_entity.type
_entity.pdbx_description
1 polymer ?
#
loop_
_entity_poly.entity_id
_entity_poly.type
_entity_poly.pdbx_seq_one_letter_code
_entity_poly.pdbx_strand_id
1 'polypeptide(L)'
;MAFYIRSENVPELAGLSKWERRVMLRGTFMKERALSTLVLLGVVLVSVSYLFNPLLQSFAPQLRNNSFPYMVILLAWLFLLMWVRDVVMMNLLRRKIAAKRAVQAAKQQSGSDTTE
;
A
#
# COMPACT_ATOMS: atom_id res chain seq x y z
N MET A 1 -7.87 6.97 15.71
CA MET A 1 -7.92 6.26 14.40
C MET A 1 -7.03 5.02 14.52
N ALA A 2 -7.55 3.81 14.28
CA ALA A 2 -6.74 2.60 14.36
C ALA A 2 -5.89 2.44 13.09
N PHE A 3 -4.57 2.29 13.27
CA PHE A 3 -3.59 2.05 12.20
C PHE A 3 -3.12 0.60 12.28
N TYR A 4 -3.22 -0.13 11.18
CA TYR A 4 -2.92 -1.56 11.15
C TYR A 4 -1.69 -1.83 10.28
N ILE A 5 -0.71 -2.52 10.87
CA ILE A 5 0.52 -2.93 10.18
C ILE A 5 0.29 -4.21 9.36
N ARG A 6 -0.64 -5.07 9.79
CA ARG A 6 -0.98 -6.34 9.12
C ARG A 6 -2.44 -6.41 8.71
N SER A 7 -2.67 -6.95 7.52
CA SER A 7 -4.00 -7.04 6.91
C SER A 7 -4.97 -7.88 7.72
N GLU A 8 -4.46 -8.86 8.47
CA GLU A 8 -5.22 -9.74 9.37
C GLU A 8 -5.96 -8.99 10.48
N ASN A 9 -5.37 -7.90 11.00
CA ASN A 9 -5.90 -7.13 12.12
C ASN A 9 -7.02 -6.15 11.74
N VAL A 10 -7.34 -6.04 10.44
CA VAL A 10 -8.37 -5.13 9.93
C VAL A 10 -9.75 -5.78 10.14
N PRO A 11 -10.60 -5.23 11.04
CA PRO A 11 -11.89 -5.83 11.36
C PRO A 11 -12.84 -5.84 10.15
N GLU A 12 -12.69 -4.92 9.20
CA GLU A 12 -13.47 -4.85 7.95
C GLU A 12 -13.20 -6.02 7.00
N LEU A 13 -12.09 -6.71 7.19
CA LEU A 13 -11.71 -7.87 6.41
C LEU A 13 -12.00 -9.19 7.16
N ALA A 14 -12.49 -9.12 8.40
CA ALA A 14 -12.91 -10.29 9.17
C ALA A 14 -13.99 -11.09 8.41
N GLY A 15 -13.89 -12.42 8.51
CA GLY A 15 -14.76 -13.36 7.79
C GLY A 15 -14.31 -13.75 6.37
N LEU A 16 -13.32 -13.07 5.76
CA LEU A 16 -12.79 -13.45 4.45
C LEU A 16 -11.55 -14.33 4.57
N SER A 17 -11.46 -15.35 3.72
CA SER A 17 -10.25 -16.18 3.57
C SER A 17 -9.05 -15.32 3.14
N LYS A 18 -7.82 -15.78 3.42
CA LYS A 18 -6.59 -15.06 3.01
C LYS A 18 -6.55 -14.78 1.51
N TRP A 19 -7.14 -15.66 0.70
CA TRP A 19 -7.17 -15.54 -0.75
C TRP A 19 -8.18 -14.50 -1.23
N GLU A 20 -9.41 -14.53 -0.72
CA GLU A 20 -10.43 -13.51 -1.02
C GLU A 20 -10.01 -12.13 -0.54
N ARG A 21 -9.38 -12.04 0.63
CA ARG A 21 -8.81 -10.79 1.15
C ARG A 21 -7.77 -10.21 0.18
N ARG A 22 -6.92 -11.07 -0.39
CA ARG A 22 -5.92 -10.69 -1.38
C ARG A 22 -6.54 -10.28 -2.72
N VAL A 23 -7.56 -11.00 -3.19
CA VAL A 23 -8.26 -10.69 -4.44
C VAL A 23 -9.06 -9.39 -4.33
N MET A 24 -9.80 -9.18 -3.24
CA MET A 24 -10.51 -7.91 -3.02
C MET A 24 -9.52 -6.74 -3.00
N LEU A 25 -8.47 -6.81 -2.17
CA LEU A 25 -7.50 -5.73 -2.04
C LEU A 25 -6.76 -5.45 -3.36
N ARG A 26 -6.52 -6.47 -4.19
CA ARG A 26 -5.82 -6.31 -5.48
C ARG A 26 -6.73 -5.95 -6.65
N GLY A 27 -7.94 -6.52 -6.71
CA GLY A 27 -8.86 -6.39 -7.84
C GLY A 27 -9.82 -5.21 -7.74
N THR A 28 -10.26 -4.83 -6.54
CA THR A 28 -11.25 -3.74 -6.39
C THR A 28 -10.67 -2.33 -6.42
N PHE A 29 -9.33 -2.18 -6.34
CA PHE A 29 -8.66 -0.88 -6.21
C PHE A 29 -7.53 -0.67 -7.22
N MET A 30 -7.71 -1.13 -8.47
CA MET A 30 -6.69 -0.98 -9.51
C MET A 30 -6.37 0.50 -9.82
N LYS A 31 -7.37 1.37 -9.85
CA LYS A 31 -7.17 2.83 -10.05
C LYS A 31 -6.39 3.47 -8.90
N GLU A 32 -6.78 3.19 -7.66
CA GLU A 32 -6.07 3.71 -6.50
C GLU A 32 -4.65 3.18 -6.45
N ARG A 33 -4.44 1.89 -6.78
CA ARG A 33 -3.12 1.28 -6.81
C ARG A 33 -2.23 1.88 -7.88
N ALA A 34 -2.77 2.20 -9.05
CA ALA A 34 -2.05 2.93 -10.09
C ALA A 34 -1.65 4.34 -9.59
N LEU A 35 -2.59 5.08 -8.99
CA LEU A 35 -2.31 6.41 -8.43
C LEU A 35 -1.25 6.35 -7.31
N SER A 36 -1.36 5.37 -6.41
CA SER A 36 -0.39 5.15 -5.34
C SER A 36 0.98 4.72 -5.88
N THR A 37 1.03 4.01 -7.01
CA THR A 37 2.29 3.67 -7.67
C THR A 37 2.93 4.90 -8.29
N LEU A 38 2.15 5.79 -8.90
CA LEU A 38 2.65 7.08 -9.42
C LEU A 38 3.17 7.98 -8.29
N VAL A 39 2.42 8.08 -7.18
CA VAL A 39 2.86 8.81 -5.99
C VAL A 39 4.13 8.18 -5.40
N LEU A 40 4.18 6.85 -5.29
CA LEU A 40 5.38 6.15 -4.83
C LEU A 40 6.58 6.46 -5.73
N LEU A 41 6.40 6.47 -7.04
CA LEU A 41 7.46 6.76 -8.01
C LEU A 41 7.98 8.19 -7.84
N GLY A 42 7.09 9.17 -7.65
CA GLY A 42 7.46 10.53 -7.30
C GLY A 42 8.22 10.62 -5.97
N VAL A 43 7.74 9.94 -4.93
CA VAL A 43 8.41 9.87 -3.61
C VAL A 43 9.78 9.22 -3.71
N VAL A 44 9.94 8.16 -4.50
CA VAL A 44 11.24 7.50 -4.72
C VAL A 44 12.20 8.48 -5.38
N LEU A 45 11.80 9.15 -6.46
CA LEU A 45 12.66 10.12 -7.17
C LEU A 45 13.10 11.28 -6.27
N VAL A 46 12.16 11.86 -5.51
CA VAL A 46 12.44 12.94 -4.56
C VAL A 46 13.30 12.43 -3.40
N SER A 47 12.99 11.26 -2.84
CA SER A 47 13.72 10.67 -1.72
C SER A 47 15.17 10.34 -2.09
N VAL A 48 15.40 9.76 -3.28
CA VAL A 48 16.76 9.47 -3.75
C VAL A 48 17.55 10.77 -3.93
N SER A 49 16.93 11.79 -4.52
CA SER A 49 17.60 13.07 -4.82
C SER A 49 17.90 13.91 -3.57
N TYR A 50 16.96 13.97 -2.62
CA TYR A 50 16.99 14.93 -1.50
C TYR A 50 17.22 14.32 -0.13
N LEU A 51 17.01 13.02 0.06
CA LEU A 51 17.41 12.34 1.30
C LEU A 51 18.64 11.48 1.05
N PHE A 52 18.56 10.59 0.07
CA PHE A 52 19.51 9.48 -0.05
C PHE A 52 20.89 9.93 -0.51
N ASN A 53 20.96 10.72 -1.59
CA ASN A 53 22.21 11.29 -2.08
C ASN A 53 22.92 12.19 -1.06
N PRO A 54 22.26 13.18 -0.41
CA PRO A 54 22.94 14.02 0.58
C PRO A 54 23.33 13.26 1.85
N LEU A 55 22.54 12.28 2.29
CA LEU A 55 22.91 11.41 3.42
C LEU A 55 24.15 10.57 3.10
N LEU A 56 24.18 9.92 1.93
CA LEU A 56 25.36 9.17 1.50
C LEU A 56 26.59 10.05 1.36
N GLN A 57 26.44 11.27 0.84
CA GLN A 57 27.54 12.21 0.74
C GLN A 57 28.08 12.66 2.10
N SER A 58 27.21 12.77 3.11
CA SER A 58 27.58 13.21 4.46
C SER A 58 28.20 12.09 5.31
N PHE A 59 27.66 10.86 5.23
CA PHE A 59 28.07 9.76 6.11
C PHE A 59 29.06 8.80 5.47
N ALA A 60 29.00 8.59 4.15
CA ALA A 60 29.80 7.57 3.49
C ALA A 60 30.00 7.88 1.99
N PRO A 61 30.75 8.94 1.64
CA PRO A 61 30.94 9.36 0.24
C PRO A 61 31.61 8.27 -0.61
N GLN A 62 32.38 7.37 0.01
CA GLN A 62 33.02 6.22 -0.64
C GLN A 62 32.00 5.21 -1.18
N LEU A 63 30.83 5.09 -0.55
CA LEU A 63 29.75 4.21 -1.01
C LEU A 63 29.08 4.74 -2.28
N ARG A 64 29.11 6.07 -2.53
CA ARG A 64 28.60 6.66 -3.76
C ARG A 64 29.48 6.36 -4.97
N ASN A 65 30.80 6.27 -4.76
CA ASN A 65 31.76 6.00 -5.84
C ASN A 65 31.88 4.50 -6.18
N ASN A 66 31.37 3.61 -5.32
CA ASN A 66 31.32 2.18 -5.57
C ASN A 66 29.91 1.76 -6.03
N SER A 67 29.79 1.42 -7.32
CA SER A 67 28.50 1.11 -7.96
C SER A 67 27.76 -0.08 -7.32
N PHE A 68 28.49 -1.06 -6.81
CA PHE A 68 27.90 -2.29 -6.24
C PHE A 68 27.18 -2.06 -4.89
N PRO A 69 27.83 -1.55 -3.83
CA PRO A 69 27.15 -1.27 -2.57
C PRO A 69 26.07 -0.20 -2.73
N TYR A 70 26.28 0.80 -3.58
CA TYR A 70 25.25 1.80 -3.89
C TYR A 70 23.98 1.15 -4.45
N MET A 71 24.12 0.20 -5.39
CA MET A 71 22.98 -0.53 -5.95
C MET A 71 22.24 -1.36 -4.89
N VAL A 72 22.97 -2.07 -4.02
CA VAL A 72 22.36 -2.88 -2.95
C VAL A 72 21.54 -2.01 -2.00
N ILE A 73 22.08 -0.86 -1.63
CA ILE A 73 21.41 0.08 -0.73
C ILE A 73 20.14 0.66 -1.39
N LEU A 74 20.21 1.04 -2.68
CA LEU A 74 19.05 1.50 -3.44
C LEU A 74 17.96 0.43 -3.54
N LEU A 75 18.33 -0.83 -3.75
CA LEU A 75 17.38 -1.93 -3.77
C LEU A 75 16.70 -2.11 -2.41
N ALA A 76 17.47 -2.12 -1.32
CA ALA A 76 16.91 -2.19 0.03
C ALA A 76 15.93 -1.04 0.30
N TRP A 77 16.26 0.18 -0.14
CA TRP A 77 15.39 1.34 -0.02
C TRP A 77 14.10 1.20 -0.84
N LEU A 78 14.20 0.71 -2.07
CA LEU A 78 13.04 0.46 -2.92
C LEU A 78 12.09 -0.57 -2.29
N PHE A 79 12.62 -1.66 -1.73
CA PHE A 79 11.82 -2.66 -1.02
C PHE A 79 11.12 -2.08 0.21
N LEU A 80 11.82 -1.25 0.98
CA LEU A 80 11.26 -0.55 2.13
C LEU A 80 10.12 0.38 1.72
N LEU A 81 10.31 1.18 0.67
CA LEU A 81 9.27 2.07 0.15
C LEU A 81 8.07 1.30 -0.41
N MET A 82 8.29 0.16 -1.08
CA MET A 82 7.21 -0.73 -1.50
C MET A 82 6.40 -1.25 -0.32
N TRP A 83 7.08 -1.65 0.76
CA TRP A 83 6.42 -2.13 1.96
C TRP A 83 5.60 -1.02 2.63
N VAL A 84 6.17 0.16 2.79
CA VAL A 84 5.47 1.34 3.34
C VAL A 84 4.26 1.70 2.49
N ARG A 85 4.37 1.71 1.15
CA ARG A 85 3.25 1.93 0.25
C ARG A 85 2.11 0.97 0.56
N ASP A 86 2.41 -0.33 0.65
CA ASP A 86 1.39 -1.36 0.87
C ASP A 86 0.68 -1.19 2.22
N VAL A 87 1.41 -0.84 3.28
CA VAL A 87 0.84 -0.53 4.61
C VAL A 87 -0.05 0.71 4.55
N VAL A 88 0.40 1.79 3.92
CA VAL A 88 -0.38 3.03 3.79
C VAL A 88 -1.64 2.78 2.96
N MET A 89 -1.51 2.09 1.83
CA MET A 89 -2.63 1.71 0.98
C MET A 89 -3.68 0.91 1.74
N MET A 90 -3.24 -0.07 2.54
CA MET A 90 -4.16 -0.88 3.32
C MET A 90 -5.00 -0.05 4.30
N ASN A 91 -4.38 0.95 4.95
CA ASN A 91 -5.06 1.83 5.88
C ASN A 91 -5.96 2.85 5.19
N LEU A 92 -5.57 3.37 4.01
CA LEU A 92 -6.42 4.26 3.20
C LEU A 92 -7.63 3.53 2.60
N LEU A 93 -7.41 2.33 2.06
CA LEU A 93 -8.46 1.53 1.41
C LEU A 93 -9.45 0.95 2.43
N ARG A 94 -9.06 0.80 3.70
CA ARG A 94 -9.93 0.33 4.79
C ARG A 94 -11.28 1.05 4.82
N ARG A 95 -11.27 2.40 4.74
CA ARG A 95 -12.50 3.20 4.74
C ARG A 95 -13.39 2.90 3.52
N LYS A 96 -12.77 2.73 2.35
CA LYS A 96 -13.50 2.41 1.11
C LYS A 96 -14.07 0.98 1.14
N ILE A 97 -13.37 0.04 1.77
CA ILE A 97 -13.81 -1.35 1.95
C ILE A 97 -15.03 -1.41 2.87
N ALA A 98 -14.99 -0.68 4.01
CA ALA A 98 -16.12 -0.56 4.92
C ALA A 98 -17.37 -0.02 4.19
N ALA A 99 -17.20 1.07 3.44
CA ALA A 99 -18.29 1.68 2.68
C ALA A 99 -18.85 0.74 1.61
N LYS A 100 -18.00 0.04 0.84
CA LYS A 100 -18.46 -0.92 -0.18
C LYS A 100 -19.19 -2.12 0.42
N ARG A 101 -18.75 -2.65 1.57
CA ARG A 101 -19.48 -3.74 2.24
C ARG A 101 -20.83 -3.28 2.78
N ALA A 102 -20.91 -2.09 3.36
CA ALA A 102 -22.19 -1.52 3.79
C ALA A 102 -23.17 -1.40 2.61
N VAL A 103 -22.69 -0.95 1.44
CA VAL A 103 -23.50 -0.88 0.22
C VAL A 103 -23.89 -2.27 -0.31
N GLN A 104 -23.00 -3.25 -0.25
CA GLN A 104 -23.31 -4.63 -0.69
C GLN A 104 -24.30 -5.33 0.25
N ALA A 105 -24.16 -5.15 1.57
CA ALA A 105 -25.11 -5.66 2.55
C ALA A 105 -26.49 -5.01 2.36
N ALA A 106 -26.53 -3.68 2.15
CA ALA A 106 -27.77 -2.97 1.85
C ALA A 106 -28.43 -3.42 0.54
N LYS A 107 -27.63 -3.72 -0.51
CA LYS A 107 -28.15 -4.27 -1.77
C LYS A 107 -28.64 -5.72 -1.65
N GLN A 108 -28.03 -6.53 -0.78
CA GLN A 108 -28.50 -7.89 -0.53
C GLN A 108 -29.84 -7.89 0.21
N GLN A 109 -30.03 -6.97 1.16
CA GLN A 109 -31.32 -6.79 1.83
C GLN A 109 -32.40 -6.17 0.92
N SER A 110 -32.05 -5.19 0.07
CA SER A 110 -33.03 -4.61 -0.86
C SER A 110 -33.42 -5.55 -2.01
N GLY A 111 -32.69 -6.66 -2.21
CA GLY A 111 -32.99 -7.67 -3.23
C GLY A 111 -33.88 -8.79 -2.73
N SER A 112 -34.03 -8.96 -1.41
CA SER A 112 -34.93 -9.95 -0.81
C SER A 112 -36.36 -9.45 -0.62
N ASP A 113 -36.57 -8.13 -0.62
CA ASP A 113 -37.91 -7.51 -0.43
C ASP A 113 -38.77 -7.44 -1.71
N THR A 114 -38.24 -7.85 -2.88
CA THR A 114 -38.97 -7.77 -4.17
C THR A 114 -39.55 -9.11 -4.62
N THR A 115 -39.53 -10.12 -3.75
CA THR A 115 -40.11 -11.45 -3.99
C THR A 115 -41.06 -11.81 -2.86
N GLU A 116 -42.14 -11.04 -2.73
CA GLU A 116 -43.40 -11.47 -2.08
C GLU A 116 -44.58 -11.05 -2.95
#